data_AF-A0A136N2X7-F1
#
_entry.id   AF-A0A136N2X7-F1
#
_cell.length_a   1.000
_cell.length_b   1.000
_cell.length_c   1.000
_cell.angle_alpha   90.00
_cell.angle_beta   90.00
_cell.angle_gamma   90.00
#
_symmetry.space_group_name_H-M   'P 1'
#
loop_
_entity.id
_entity.type
_entity.pdbx_description
1 polymer ?
#
loop_
_entity_poly.entity_id
_entity_poly.type
_entity_poly.pdbx_seq_one_letter_code
_entity_poly.pdbx_strand_id
1 'polypeptide(L)' 'MRNIDSTRFLEQMDMYLDNQLSQHEQQDFLKEMESNPKSQKMMENEIQFRNFIKQNVKRPEVPSSIINGIISKFKE' A
#
# COMPACT_ATOMS: atom_id res chain seq x y z
N MET A 1 17.61 -21.82 2.57
CA MET A 1 16.36 -21.85 3.37
C MET A 1 15.75 -20.46 3.30
N ARG A 2 14.62 -20.26 2.61
CA ARG A 2 13.88 -18.99 2.69
C ARG A 2 13.14 -18.99 4.01
N ASN A 3 13.37 -17.97 4.83
CA ASN A 3 12.70 -17.80 6.12
C ASN A 3 11.20 -17.62 5.84
N ILE A 4 10.40 -18.65 6.14
CA ILE A 4 8.95 -18.67 5.85
C ILE A 4 8.24 -17.52 6.57
N ASP A 5 8.75 -17.13 7.75
CA ASP A 5 8.25 -15.99 8.53
C ASP A 5 8.46 -14.65 7.81
N SER A 6 9.57 -14.50 7.06
CA SER A 6 9.80 -13.29 6.27
C SER A 6 8.85 -13.20 5.07
N THR A 7 8.48 -14.33 4.46
CA THR A 7 7.55 -14.33 3.32
C THR A 7 6.14 -13.96 3.75
N ARG A 8 5.66 -14.51 4.88
CA ARG A 8 4.34 -14.16 5.42
C ARG A 8 4.24 -12.68 5.80
N PHE A 9 5.28 -12.15 6.44
CA PHE A 9 5.32 -10.72 6.80
C PHE A 9 5.29 -9.81 5.56
N LEU A 10 6.02 -10.18 4.50
CA LEU A 10 6.01 -9.44 3.24
C LEU A 10 4.63 -9.47 2.57
N GLU A 11 3.95 -10.61 2.56
CA GLU A 11 2.58 -10.72 2.04
C GLU A 11 1.61 -9.85 2.83
N GLN A 12 1.69 -9.85 4.16
CA GLN A 12 0.85 -8.98 5.00
C GLN A 12 1.16 -7.49 4.78
N MET A 13 2.43 -7.14 4.57
CA MET A 13 2.84 -5.78 4.24
C MET A 13 2.27 -5.33 2.90
N ASP A 14 2.30 -6.19 1.87
CA ASP A 14 1.70 -5.90 0.58
C ASP A 14 0.18 -5.74 0.68
N MET A 15 -0.50 -6.65 1.40
CA MET A 15 -1.93 -6.55 1.66
C MET A 15 -2.29 -5.29 2.45
N TYR A 16 -1.45 -4.87 3.41
CA TYR A 16 -1.63 -3.63 4.15
C TYR A 16 -1.54 -2.42 3.21
N LEU A 17 -0.50 -2.36 2.38
CA LEU A 17 -0.28 -1.25 1.43
C LEU A 17 -1.34 -1.19 0.33
N ASP A 18 -1.93 -2.32 -0.04
CA ASP A 18 -3.03 -2.42 -1.00
C ASP A 18 -4.42 -2.23 -0.38
N ASN A 19 -4.49 -1.94 0.93
CA ASN A 19 -5.73 -1.82 1.72
C ASN A 19 -6.63 -3.07 1.66
N GLN A 20 -6.01 -4.25 1.56
CA GLN A 20 -6.71 -5.54 1.51
C GLN A 20 -6.87 -6.20 2.88
N LEU A 21 -6.18 -5.72 3.91
CA LEU A 21 -6.36 -6.19 5.28
C LEU A 21 -7.62 -5.63 5.92
N SER A 22 -8.33 -6.45 6.69
CA SER A 22 -9.41 -6.00 7.55
C SER A 22 -8.88 -5.10 8.68
N GLN A 23 -9.73 -4.27 9.29
CA GLN A 23 -9.31 -3.37 10.38
C GLN A 23 -8.63 -4.10 11.55
N HIS A 24 -9.08 -5.31 11.86
CA HIS A 24 -8.47 -6.13 12.92
C HIS A 24 -7.05 -6.56 12.54
N GLU A 25 -6.87 -7.09 11.32
CA GLU A 25 -5.57 -7.54 10.84
C GLU A 25 -4.58 -6.40 10.64
N GLN A 26 -5.06 -5.21 10.27
CA GLN A 26 -4.22 -4.00 10.22
C GLN A 26 -3.66 -3.65 11.60
N GLN A 27 -4.49 -3.72 12.65
CA GLN A 27 -4.03 -3.42 14.00
C GLN A 27 -3.02 -4.46 14.51
N ASP A 28 -3.23 -5.73 14.20
CA ASP A 28 -2.30 -6.80 14.56
C ASP A 28 -0.97 -6.65 13.82
N PHE A 29 -1.02 -6.35 12.51
CA PHE A 29 0.17 -6.08 11.71
C PHE A 29 0.96 -4.86 12.22
N LEU A 30 0.28 -3.78 12.61
CA LEU A 30 0.93 -2.61 13.20
C LEU A 30 1.62 -2.93 14.52
N LYS A 31 0.99 -3.73 15.40
CA LYS A 31 1.62 -4.19 16.65
C LYS A 31 2.83 -5.08 16.39
N GLU A 32 2.76 -5.97 15.40
CA GLU A 32 3.89 -6.80 14.99
C GLU A 32 5.04 -5.94 14.46
N MET A 33 4.73 -4.91 13.67
CA MET A 33 5.71 -3.96 13.14
C MET A 33 6.38 -3.11 14.24
N GLU A 34 5.62 -2.64 15.24
CA GLU A 34 6.15 -1.92 16.40
C GLU A 34 7.12 -2.77 17.23
N SER A 35 6.90 -4.09 17.29
CA SER A 35 7.76 -5.00 18.04
C SER A 35 9.13 -5.23 17.37
N ASN A 36 9.26 -4.93 16.08
CA ASN A 36 10.47 -5.20 15.30
C ASN A 36 10.95 -4.00 14.47
N PRO A 37 12.03 -3.31 14.88
CA PRO A 37 12.55 -2.15 14.15
C PRO A 37 13.07 -2.47 12.73
N LYS A 38 13.37 -3.74 12.41
CA LYS A 38 13.75 -4.14 11.05
C LYS A 38 12.55 -4.13 10.10
N SER A 39 11.36 -4.43 10.60
CA SER A 39 10.10 -4.44 9.84
C SER A 39 9.73 -3.04 9.35
N GLN A 40 9.93 -2.03 10.20
CA GLN A 40 9.70 -0.62 9.84
C GLN A 40 10.61 -0.18 8.68
N LYS A 41 11.89 -0.54 8.70
CA LYS A 41 12.82 -0.22 7.60
C LYS A 41 12.44 -0.91 6.29
N MET A 42 11.94 -2.15 6.34
CA MET A 42 11.44 -2.84 5.14
C MET A 42 10.20 -2.13 4.57
N MET A 43 9.27 -1.73 5.44
CA MET A 43 8.07 -0.98 5.06
C MET A 43 8.41 0.36 4.40
N GLU A 44 9.34 1.12 4.98
CA GLU A 44 9.79 2.39 4.40
C GLU A 44 10.40 2.19 3.00
N ASN A 45 11.24 1.17 2.83
CA ASN A 45 11.83 0.84 1.53
C ASN A 45 10.76 0.49 0.49
N GLU A 46 9.75 -0.31 0.87
CA GLU A 46 8.66 -0.69 -0.02
C GLU A 46 7.81 0.53 -0.43
N ILE A 47 7.48 1.41 0.52
CA ILE A 47 6.77 2.67 0.24
C ILE A 47 7.57 3.54 -0.73
N GLN A 48 8.88 3.71 -0.48
CA GLN A 48 9.75 4.48 -1.37
C GLN A 48 9.80 3.87 -2.77
N PHE A 49 9.89 2.55 -2.89
CA PHE A 49 9.91 1.85 -4.17
C PHE A 49 8.59 2.02 -4.92
N ARG A 50 7.44 1.85 -4.25
CA ARG A 50 6.11 2.08 -4.85
C ARG A 50 5.94 3.54 -5.30
N ASN A 51 6.44 4.50 -4.53
CA ASN A 51 6.43 5.91 -4.92
C ASN A 51 7.33 6.19 -6.12
N PHE A 52 8.52 5.60 -6.15
CA PHE A 52 9.41 5.65 -7.30
C PHE A 52 8.73 5.12 -8.57
N ILE A 53 8.06 3.96 -8.50
CA ILE A 53 7.27 3.43 -9.63
C ILE A 53 6.17 4.41 -10.02
N LYS A 54 5.38 4.91 -9.06
CA LYS A 54 4.29 5.87 -9.33
C LYS A 54 4.78 7.13 -10.05
N GLN A 55 5.98 7.61 -9.75
CA GLN A 55 6.57 8.80 -10.38
C GLN A 55 7.17 8.52 -11.76
N ASN A 56 7.82 7.35 -11.94
CA ASN A 56 8.55 7.04 -13.16
C ASN A 56 7.70 6.33 -14.23
N VAL A 57 6.60 5.70 -13.84
CA VAL A 57 5.68 5.05 -14.79
C VAL A 57 4.72 6.09 -15.37
N LYS A 58 4.84 6.35 -16.67
CA LYS A 58 3.86 7.16 -17.42
C LYS A 58 2.49 6.49 -17.38
N ARG A 59 1.56 7.08 -16.62
CA ARG A 59 0.14 6.68 -16.62
C ARG A 59 -0.62 7.53 -17.65
N PRO A 60 -1.59 6.95 -18.37
CA PRO A 60 -2.47 7.74 -19.24
C PRO A 60 -3.17 8.83 -18.44
N GLU A 61 -3.19 10.05 -18.97
CA GLU A 61 -4.00 11.12 -18.38
C GLU A 61 -5.48 10.78 -18.55
N VAL A 62 -6.24 10.98 -17.48
CA VAL A 62 -7.68 10.76 -17.50
C VAL A 62 -8.34 11.93 -18.24
N PRO A 63 -9.21 11.68 -19.23
CA PRO A 63 -9.96 12.74 -19.90
C PRO A 63 -10.73 13.61 -18.91
N SER A 64 -10.69 14.93 -19.12
CA SER A 64 -11.40 15.92 -18.30
C SER A 64 -12.91 15.69 -18.27
N SER A 65 -13.49 15.08 -19.31
CA SER A 65 -14.89 14.67 -19.36
C SER A 65 -15.26 13.65 -18.29
N ILE A 66 -14.37 12.70 -18.00
CA ILE A 66 -14.58 11.69 -16.96
C ILE A 66 -14.51 12.34 -15.58
N ILE A 67 -13.52 13.21 -15.36
CA ILE A 67 -13.35 13.94 -14.10
C ILE A 67 -14.61 14.78 -13.79
N ASN A 68 -15.08 15.55 -14.77
CA ASN A 68 -16.27 16.38 -14.62
C ASN A 68 -17.54 15.55 -14.41
N GLY A 69 -17.67 14.40 -15.10
CA GLY A 69 -18.77 13.47 -14.91
C GLY A 69 -18.82 12.88 -13.49
N ILE A 70 -17.66 12.55 -12.91
CA ILE A 70 -17.57 12.07 -11.52
C ILE A 70 -17.92 13.19 -10.54
N ILE A 71 -17.33 14.38 -10.70
CA ILE A 71 -17.60 15.54 -9.80
C ILE A 71 -19.09 15.90 -9.79
N SER A 72 -19.74 15.85 -10.95
CA SER A 72 -21.18 16.12 -11.06
C SER A 72 -22.03 15.19 -10.19
N LYS A 73 -21.65 13.92 -10.04
CA LYS A 73 -22.40 12.94 -9.24
C LYS A 73 -22.29 13.14 -7.72
N PHE A 74 -21.30 13.89 -7.25
CA PHE A 74 -21.11 14.19 -5.83
C PHE A 74 -21.68 15.55 -5.42
N LYS A 75 -22.18 16.34 -6.38
CA LYS A 75 -22.76 17.67 -6.16
C LYS A 75 -24.29 17.69 -6.15
N GLU A 76 -24.93 16.54 -6.40
CA GLU A 76 -26.35 16.28 -6.11
C GLU A 76 -26.51 15.79 -4.66
#